data_AF-A0A976GT52-F1
#
_entry.id   AF-A0A976GT52-F1
#
_cell.length_a   1.000
_cell.length_b   1.000
_cell.length_c   1.000
_cell.angle_alpha   90.00
_cell.angle_beta   90.00
_cell.angle_gamma   90.00
#
_symmetry.space_group_name_H-M   'P 1'
#
loop_
_entity.id
_entity.type
_entity.pdbx_description
1 polymer ?
#
loop_
_entity_poly.entity_id
_entity_poly.type
_entity_poly.pdbx_seq_one_letter_code
_entity_poly.pdbx_strand_id
1 'polypeptide(L)' 'PITFDIDIENDVLYKRGEIKGETKKSKQVVINLIKEGCTNEFISKITNLTIEEIEEIRKEIK' A
#
# COMPACT_ATOMS: atom_id res chain seq x y z
N PRO A 1 36.24 15.29 -15.52
CA PRO A 1 35.00 14.54 -15.23
C PRO A 1 34.19 15.25 -14.16
N ILE A 2 33.04 15.82 -14.52
CA ILE A 2 32.12 16.45 -13.57
C ILE A 2 31.24 15.31 -13.02
N THR A 3 31.41 14.96 -11.75
CA THR A 3 30.47 14.07 -11.06
C THR A 3 29.29 14.92 -10.59
N PHE A 4 28.10 14.62 -11.11
CA PHE A 4 26.86 15.17 -10.56
C PHE A 4 26.50 14.31 -9.36
N ASP A 5 26.70 14.82 -8.16
CA ASP A 5 26.15 14.24 -6.93
C ASP A 5 24.63 14.42 -6.96
N ILE A 6 23.93 13.43 -7.53
CA ILE A 6 22.48 13.35 -7.49
C ILE A 6 22.12 12.86 -6.09
N ASP A 7 21.60 13.77 -5.27
CA ASP A 7 21.11 13.51 -3.92
C ASP A 7 19.75 12.77 -4.01
N ILE A 8 19.80 11.46 -4.32
CA ILE A 8 18.61 10.62 -4.58
C ILE A 8 17.64 10.63 -3.39
N GLU A 9 18.14 10.78 -2.16
CA GLU A 9 17.34 10.79 -0.93
C GLU A 9 16.34 11.96 -0.84
N ASN A 10 16.59 13.06 -1.56
CA ASN A 10 15.69 14.21 -1.61
C ASN A 10 14.95 14.36 -2.94
N ASP A 11 15.12 13.40 -3.86
CA ASP A 11 14.41 13.40 -5.12
C ASP A 11 12.92 13.12 -4.88
N VAL A 12 12.10 14.14 -5.14
CA VAL A 12 10.63 14.10 -5.01
C VAL A 12 10.03 12.96 -5.84
N LEU A 13 10.68 12.58 -6.95
CA LEU A 13 10.24 11.49 -7.82
C LEU A 13 10.48 10.12 -7.16
N TYR A 14 11.60 9.95 -6.45
CA TYR A 14 11.93 8.73 -5.72
C TYR A 14 10.96 8.50 -4.56
N LYS A 15 10.74 9.54 -3.72
CA LYS A 15 9.75 9.49 -2.62
C LYS A 15 8.34 9.18 -3.12
N ARG A 16 7.92 9.76 -4.25
CA ARG A 16 6.63 9.44 -4.90
C ARG A 16 6.56 8.00 -5.39
N GLY A 17 7.67 7.43 -5.85
CA GLY A 17 7.78 6.04 -6.27
C GLY A 17 7.58 5.06 -5.11
N GLU A 18 8.25 5.30 -3.99
CA GLU A 18 8.13 4.49 -2.77
C GLU A 18 6.72 4.54 -2.19
N ILE A 19 6.17 5.73 -2.01
CA ILE A 19 4.80 5.92 -1.49
C ILE A 19 3.77 5.20 -2.38
N LYS A 20 3.92 5.27 -3.72
CA LYS A 20 3.06 4.54 -4.66
C LYS A 20 3.25 3.02 -4.56
N GLY A 21 4.48 2.56 -4.37
CA GLY A 21 4.81 1.14 -4.19
C GLY A 21 4.19 0.58 -2.90
N GLU A 22 4.33 1.29 -1.79
CA GLU A 22 3.73 0.93 -0.51
C GLU A 22 2.21 0.94 -0.57
N THR A 23 1.60 1.97 -1.15
CA THR A 23 0.14 2.05 -1.28
C THR A 23 -0.43 0.89 -2.13
N LYS A 24 0.24 0.53 -3.23
CA LYS A 24 -0.17 -0.60 -4.07
C LYS A 24 0.00 -1.94 -3.36
N LYS A 25 1.09 -2.12 -2.60
CA LYS A 25 1.29 -3.31 -1.77
C LYS A 25 0.19 -3.44 -0.73
N SER A 26 -0.15 -2.37 -0.01
CA SER A 26 -1.19 -2.38 1.01
C SER A 26 -2.55 -2.79 0.45
N LYS A 27 -2.98 -2.22 -0.68
CA LYS A 27 -4.24 -2.62 -1.34
C LYS A 27 -4.22 -4.08 -1.79
N GLN A 28 -3.12 -4.52 -2.41
CA GLN A 28 -2.99 -5.90 -2.86
C GLN A 28 -3.01 -6.90 -1.70
N VAL A 29 -2.38 -6.56 -0.57
CA VAL A 29 -2.42 -7.35 0.66
C VAL A 29 -3.85 -7.48 1.18
N VAL A 30 -4.61 -6.38 1.26
CA VAL A 30 -6.03 -6.42 1.65
C VAL A 30 -6.83 -7.34 0.73
N ILE A 31 -6.70 -7.18 -0.59
CA ILE A 31 -7.41 -8.00 -1.58
C ILE A 31 -7.07 -9.49 -1.40
N ASN A 32 -5.80 -9.81 -1.19
CA ASN A 32 -5.35 -11.20 -0.99
C ASN A 32 -5.94 -11.77 0.31
N LEU A 33 -5.90 -11.03 1.42
CA LEU A 33 -6.47 -11.47 2.70
C LEU A 33 -7.99 -11.65 2.63
N ILE A 34 -8.70 -10.78 1.90
CA ILE A 34 -10.14 -10.94 1.64
C ILE A 34 -10.41 -12.23 0.87
N LYS A 35 -9.60 -12.53 -0.16
CA LYS A 35 -9.71 -13.76 -0.97
C LYS A 35 -9.40 -15.02 -0.17
N GLU A 36 -8.49 -14.95 0.80
CA GLU A 36 -8.22 -16.05 1.74
C GLU A 36 -9.30 -16.23 2.81
N GLY A 37 -10.31 -15.36 2.85
CA GLY A 37 -11.42 -15.45 3.81
C GLY A 37 -11.06 -14.94 5.20
N CYS A 38 -10.02 -14.12 5.33
CA CYS A 38 -9.67 -13.49 6.60
C CYS A 38 -10.79 -12.54 7.08
N THR A 39 -10.90 -12.37 8.39
CA THR A 39 -11.84 -11.41 8.98
C THR A 39 -11.34 -9.98 8.83
N ASN A 40 -12.27 -9.03 8.74
CA ASN A 40 -11.93 -7.61 8.62
C ASN A 40 -11.09 -7.11 9.81
N GLU A 41 -11.29 -7.66 11.01
CA GLU A 41 -10.48 -7.37 12.20
C GLU A 41 -9.02 -7.80 12.03
N PHE A 42 -8.78 -8.98 11.43
CA PHE A 42 -7.43 -9.47 11.17
C PHE A 42 -6.73 -8.63 10.11
N ILE A 43 -7.45 -8.30 9.04
CA ILE A 43 -6.96 -7.44 7.96
C ILE A 43 -6.58 -6.07 8.52
N SER A 44 -7.45 -5.48 9.35
CA SER A 44 -7.22 -4.19 10.00
C SER A 44 -5.94 -4.19 10.85
N LYS A 45 -5.66 -5.27 11.59
CA LYS A 45 -4.42 -5.41 12.37
C LYS A 45 -3.15 -5.47 11.51
N ILE A 46 -3.22 -6.06 10.32
CA ILE A 46 -2.05 -6.23 9.44
C ILE A 46 -1.81 -4.98 8.61
N THR A 47 -2.87 -4.37 8.08
CA THR A 47 -2.77 -3.25 7.13
C THR A 47 -2.96 -1.90 7.79
N ASN A 48 -3.32 -1.88 9.08
CA ASN A 48 -3.64 -0.69 9.86
C ASN A 48 -4.77 0.16 9.23
N LEU A 49 -5.60 -0.46 8.39
CA LEU A 49 -6.76 0.16 7.78
C LEU A 49 -7.98 0.03 8.67
N THR A 50 -8.93 0.94 8.48
CA THR A 50 -10.22 0.84 9.16
C THR A 50 -11.07 -0.28 8.57
N ILE A 51 -11.99 -0.81 9.38
CA ILE A 51 -12.95 -1.82 8.91
C ILE A 51 -13.79 -1.29 7.75
N GLU A 52 -14.10 0.01 7.75
CA GLU A 52 -14.83 0.70 6.68
C GLU A 52 -14.07 0.66 5.36
N GLU A 53 -12.79 1.03 5.35
CA GLU A 53 -11.94 0.96 4.15
C GLU A 53 -11.81 -0.48 3.62
N ILE A 54 -11.72 -1.46 4.53
CA ILE A 54 -11.64 -2.88 4.15
C ILE A 54 -12.96 -3.34 3.50
N GLU A 55 -14.11 -2.91 4.02
CA GLU A 55 -15.42 -3.20 3.43
C GLU A 55 -15.62 -2.50 2.07
N GLU A 56 -15.13 -1.27 1.90
CA GLU A 56 -15.14 -0.59 0.59
C GLU A 56 -14.34 -1.39 -0.44
N ILE A 57 -13.11 -1.79 -0.09
CA ILE A 57 -12.27 -2.63 -0.95
C ILE A 57 -12.98 -3.95 -1.25
N ARG A 58 -13.65 -4.55 -0.26
CA ARG A 58 -14.41 -5.80 -0.43
C ARG A 58 -15.57 -5.65 -1.41
N LYS A 59 -16.23 -4.49 -1.44
CA LYS A 59 -17.31 -4.18 -2.39
C LYS A 59 -16.77 -3.96 -3.80
N GLU A 60 -15.59 -3.34 -3.96
CA GLU A 60 -14.97 -3.14 -5.28
C GLU A 60 -14.52 -4.45 -5.96
N ILE A 61 -14.22 -5.51 -5.19
CA ILE A 61 -13.77 -6.81 -5.73
C ILE A 61 -14.95 -7.69 -6.17
N LYS A 62 -16.16 -7.43 -5.64
CA LYS A 62 -17.33 -8.29 -5.78
C LYS A 62 -18.14 -7.96 -7.04
#